data_AF-A0A2E5QH25-F1
#
_entry.id   AF-A0A2E5QH25-F1
#
_cell.length_a   1.000
_cell.length_b   1.000
_cell.length_c   1.000
_cell.angle_alpha   90.00
_cell.angle_beta   90.00
_cell.angle_gamma   90.00
#
_symmetry.space_group_name_H-M   'P 1'
#
loop_
_entity.id
_entity.type
_entity.pdbx_description
1 polymer ?
#
loop_
_entity_poly.entity_id
_entity_poly.type
_entity_poly.pdbx_seq_one_letter_code
_entity_poly.pdbx_strand_id
1 'polypeptide(L)'
;MSLQEKINELKEELSGKNLPGTSRKLVNTTKISTLLDEISELLPSEIKEAEIVIRQKSAILDQAEEESKKIRSYADEEGSTIIKTAKAEKDKIIASAKSESEKLVSEKQIVSEATNKSENILSNAKQDSEKILEEAKSRSETLIADTEEKINSMLSKTEEEVEQRRTGADNYAREVLFALEERVSDTLSQVRGGIDMLDKNDSGIKDTN
;
A
#
# COMPACT_ATOMS: atom_id res chain seq x y z
N MET A 1 -11.35 -68.88 66.19
CA MET A 1 -11.82 -69.72 65.08
C MET A 1 -12.97 -68.99 64.43
N SER A 2 -13.02 -68.94 63.10
CA SER A 2 -14.15 -68.31 62.41
C SER A 2 -15.42 -69.15 62.57
N LEU A 3 -16.59 -68.51 62.49
CA LEU A 3 -17.88 -69.20 62.38
C LEU A 3 -17.84 -70.31 61.31
N GLN A 4 -17.12 -70.07 60.21
CA GLN A 4 -16.94 -71.02 59.12
C GLN A 4 -16.10 -72.24 59.51
N GLU A 5 -15.05 -72.06 60.32
CA GLU A 5 -14.28 -73.17 60.89
C GLU A 5 -15.14 -74.02 61.83
N LYS A 6 -15.98 -73.40 62.67
CA LYS A 6 -16.90 -74.12 63.57
C LYS A 6 -18.00 -74.88 62.83
N ILE A 7 -18.55 -74.30 61.77
CA ILE A 7 -19.49 -74.99 60.88
C ILE A 7 -18.82 -76.20 60.19
N ASN A 8 -17.55 -76.08 59.82
CA ASN A 8 -16.80 -77.19 59.21
C ASN A 8 -16.50 -78.30 60.23
N GLU A 9 -16.11 -77.95 61.46
CA GLU A 9 -15.96 -78.91 62.57
C GLU A 9 -17.27 -79.64 62.87
N LEU A 10 -18.42 -78.93 62.86
CA LEU A 10 -19.74 -79.52 63.03
C LEU A 10 -20.09 -80.51 61.90
N LYS A 11 -19.78 -80.15 60.65
CA LYS A 11 -19.98 -81.04 59.48
C LYS A 11 -19.13 -82.30 59.56
N GLU A 12 -17.90 -82.19 60.05
CA GLU A 12 -16.99 -83.32 60.23
C GLU A 12 -17.50 -84.25 61.34
N GLU A 13 -17.93 -83.70 62.47
CA GLU A 13 -18.46 -84.48 63.59
C GLU A 13 -19.78 -85.20 63.24
N LEU A 14 -20.64 -84.58 62.42
CA LEU A 14 -21.86 -85.19 61.86
C LEU A 14 -21.56 -86.30 60.84
N SER A 15 -20.36 -86.32 60.26
CA SER A 15 -19.98 -87.28 59.22
C SER A 15 -19.51 -88.63 59.75
N GLY A 16 -19.51 -88.84 61.08
CA GLY A 16 -18.95 -89.96 61.85
C GLY A 16 -19.15 -91.39 61.34
N LYS A 17 -18.53 -92.37 62.02
CA LYS A 17 -18.45 -93.78 61.56
C LYS A 17 -19.83 -94.45 61.46
N ASN A 18 -20.05 -95.24 60.42
CA ASN A 18 -21.27 -96.05 60.27
C ASN A 18 -21.33 -97.15 61.35
N LEU A 19 -22.50 -97.38 61.94
CA LEU A 19 -22.71 -98.51 62.84
C LEU A 19 -22.83 -99.82 62.03
N PRO A 20 -22.16 -100.91 62.44
CA PRO A 20 -22.26 -102.20 61.77
C PRO A 20 -23.72 -102.70 61.72
N GLY A 21 -24.19 -103.10 60.54
CA GLY A 21 -25.54 -103.64 60.34
C GLY A 21 -26.68 -102.61 60.31
N THR A 22 -26.39 -101.30 60.31
CA THR A 22 -27.41 -100.25 60.18
C THR A 22 -26.97 -99.15 59.22
N SER A 23 -27.90 -98.42 58.62
CA SER A 23 -27.61 -97.21 57.84
C SER A 23 -27.39 -95.96 58.72
N ARG A 24 -27.13 -96.13 60.02
CA ARG A 24 -27.01 -95.03 60.99
C ARG A 24 -25.54 -94.70 61.27
N LYS A 25 -25.24 -93.42 61.46
CA LYS A 25 -23.91 -92.93 61.84
C LYS A 25 -23.80 -92.74 63.35
N LEU A 26 -22.63 -93.03 63.91
CA LEU A 26 -22.27 -92.78 65.29
C LEU A 26 -21.78 -91.34 65.40
N VAL A 27 -22.47 -90.54 66.20
CA VAL A 27 -22.19 -89.11 66.38
C VAL A 27 -22.07 -88.78 67.86
N ASN A 28 -21.16 -87.87 68.20
CA ASN A 28 -21.06 -87.36 69.57
C ASN A 28 -22.04 -86.19 69.76
N THR A 29 -23.20 -86.50 70.32
CA THR A 29 -24.28 -85.53 70.54
C THR A 29 -23.87 -84.40 71.49
N THR A 30 -23.00 -84.68 72.46
CA THR A 30 -22.49 -83.67 73.41
C THR A 30 -21.60 -82.67 72.69
N LYS A 31 -20.64 -83.16 71.89
CA LYS A 31 -19.72 -82.30 71.11
C LYS A 31 -20.46 -81.50 70.03
N ILE A 32 -21.46 -82.10 69.38
CA ILE A 32 -22.35 -81.41 68.43
C ILE A 32 -23.14 -80.29 69.12
N SER A 33 -23.70 -80.54 70.30
CA SER A 33 -24.42 -79.52 71.07
C SER A 33 -23.50 -78.35 71.41
N THR A 34 -22.29 -78.63 71.90
CA THR A 34 -21.29 -77.59 72.21
C THR A 34 -20.93 -76.76 70.97
N LEU A 35 -20.69 -77.40 69.82
CA LEU A 35 -20.44 -76.68 68.57
C LEU A 35 -21.64 -75.86 68.10
N LEU A 36 -22.87 -76.34 68.31
CA LEU A 36 -24.09 -75.61 67.96
C LEU A 36 -24.32 -74.39 68.87
N ASP A 37 -24.02 -74.53 70.17
CA ASP A 37 -24.08 -73.44 71.15
C ASP A 37 -23.03 -72.36 70.84
N GLU A 38 -21.79 -72.76 70.54
CA GLU A 38 -20.71 -71.87 70.10
C GLU A 38 -21.06 -71.13 68.79
N ILE A 39 -21.64 -71.84 67.81
CA ILE A 39 -22.13 -71.24 66.55
C ILE A 39 -23.27 -70.26 66.85
N SER A 40 -24.20 -70.62 67.73
CA SER A 40 -25.34 -69.76 68.09
C SER A 40 -24.92 -68.52 68.88
N GLU A 41 -23.82 -68.59 69.64
CA GLU A 41 -23.22 -67.47 70.35
C GLU A 41 -22.46 -66.52 69.41
N LEU A 42 -21.79 -67.05 68.37
CA LEU A 42 -21.00 -66.26 67.40
C LEU A 42 -21.82 -65.71 66.22
N LEU A 43 -22.93 -66.37 65.84
CA LEU A 43 -23.77 -65.94 64.71
C LEU A 43 -24.27 -64.48 64.80
N PRO A 44 -24.75 -63.99 65.96
CA PRO A 44 -25.27 -62.62 66.08
C PRO A 44 -24.22 -61.54 65.84
N SER A 45 -22.97 -61.74 66.33
CA SER A 45 -21.89 -60.77 66.11
C SER A 45 -21.49 -60.71 64.64
N GLU A 46 -21.51 -61.85 63.95
CA GLU A 46 -21.03 -61.96 62.57
C GLU A 46 -22.05 -61.38 61.59
N ILE A 47 -23.34 -61.58 61.87
CA ILE A 47 -24.44 -60.91 61.14
C ILE A 47 -24.35 -59.39 61.35
N LYS A 48 -24.11 -58.95 62.60
CA LYS A 48 -23.97 -57.52 62.91
C LYS A 48 -22.78 -56.88 62.20
N GLU A 49 -21.66 -57.57 62.13
CA GLU A 49 -20.48 -57.12 61.38
C GLU A 49 -20.76 -57.03 59.88
N ALA A 50 -21.42 -58.05 59.30
CA ALA A 50 -21.83 -58.03 57.90
C ALA A 50 -22.81 -56.87 57.60
N GLU A 51 -23.77 -56.58 58.48
CA GLU A 51 -24.67 -55.43 58.35
C GLU A 51 -23.92 -54.09 58.37
N ILE A 52 -22.91 -53.95 59.24
CA ILE A 52 -22.05 -52.76 59.29
C ILE A 52 -21.30 -52.59 57.98
N VAL A 53 -20.68 -53.66 57.45
CA VAL A 53 -19.95 -53.62 56.17
C VAL A 53 -20.88 -53.27 55.02
N ILE A 54 -22.11 -53.81 54.98
CA ILE A 54 -23.10 -53.47 53.95
C ILE A 54 -23.49 -51.98 54.04
N ARG A 55 -23.75 -51.47 55.26
CA ARG A 55 -24.05 -50.05 55.47
C ARG A 55 -22.90 -49.14 55.05
N GLN A 56 -21.68 -49.49 55.43
CA GLN A 56 -20.47 -48.76 55.02
C GLN A 56 -20.30 -48.77 53.51
N LYS A 57 -20.48 -49.91 52.85
CA LYS A 57 -20.43 -50.02 51.38
C LYS A 57 -21.50 -49.13 50.73
N SER A 58 -22.73 -49.15 51.24
CA SER A 58 -23.81 -48.29 50.74
C SER A 58 -23.42 -46.82 50.84
N ALA A 59 -22.93 -46.38 52.00
CA ALA A 59 -22.49 -45.00 52.21
C ALA A 59 -21.35 -44.60 51.26
N ILE A 60 -20.39 -45.48 51.02
CA ILE A 60 -19.29 -45.24 50.05
C ILE A 60 -19.83 -45.09 48.63
N LEU A 61 -20.80 -45.93 48.22
CA LEU A 61 -21.40 -45.85 46.88
C LEU A 61 -22.19 -44.55 46.71
N ASP A 62 -22.98 -44.16 47.71
CA ASP A 62 -23.77 -42.92 47.69
C ASP A 62 -22.85 -41.69 47.60
N GLN A 63 -21.76 -41.67 48.39
CA GLN A 63 -20.76 -40.61 48.33
C GLN A 63 -20.06 -40.57 46.95
N ALA A 64 -19.64 -41.72 46.43
CA ALA A 64 -18.98 -41.80 45.14
C ALA A 64 -19.90 -41.35 43.99
N GLU A 65 -21.20 -41.64 44.09
CA GLU A 65 -22.20 -41.17 43.12
C GLU A 65 -22.40 -39.65 43.20
N GLU A 66 -22.45 -39.08 44.40
CA GLU A 66 -22.57 -37.63 44.60
C GLU A 66 -21.32 -36.89 44.08
N GLU A 67 -20.13 -37.38 44.40
CA GLU A 67 -18.87 -36.84 43.90
C GLU A 67 -18.78 -36.95 42.36
N SER A 68 -19.18 -38.09 41.80
CA SER A 68 -19.22 -38.27 40.34
C SER A 68 -20.17 -37.29 39.65
N LYS A 69 -21.35 -37.04 40.25
CA LYS A 69 -22.30 -36.04 39.74
C LYS A 69 -21.70 -34.63 39.80
N LYS A 70 -21.03 -34.27 40.89
CA LYS A 70 -20.34 -32.98 41.04
C LYS A 70 -19.25 -32.79 39.98
N ILE A 71 -18.38 -33.78 39.81
CA ILE A 71 -17.29 -33.74 38.81
C ILE A 71 -17.86 -33.57 37.40
N ARG A 72 -18.90 -34.34 37.04
CA ARG A 72 -19.55 -34.22 35.73
C ARG A 72 -20.15 -32.84 35.51
N SER A 73 -20.90 -32.32 36.49
CA SER A 73 -21.51 -31.00 36.40
C SER A 73 -20.46 -29.89 36.22
N TYR A 74 -19.35 -29.99 36.97
CA TYR A 74 -18.25 -29.03 36.87
C TYR A 74 -17.57 -29.10 35.49
N ALA A 75 -17.27 -30.31 35.00
CA ALA A 75 -16.68 -30.51 33.69
C ALA A 75 -17.59 -30.00 32.55
N ASP A 76 -18.90 -30.20 32.66
CA ASP A 76 -19.88 -29.71 31.68
C ASP A 76 -19.95 -28.17 31.68
N GLU A 77 -19.92 -27.54 32.86
CA GLU A 77 -19.93 -26.07 33.01
C GLU A 77 -18.64 -25.43 32.48
N GLU A 78 -17.49 -26.01 32.84
CA GLU A 78 -16.18 -25.55 32.38
C GLU A 78 -16.04 -25.72 30.86
N GLY A 79 -16.44 -26.87 30.33
CA GLY A 79 -16.45 -27.14 28.89
C GLY A 79 -17.35 -26.17 28.12
N SER A 80 -18.55 -25.90 28.63
CA SER A 80 -19.46 -24.90 28.05
C SER A 80 -18.83 -23.50 28.04
N THR A 81 -18.16 -23.12 29.13
CA THR A 81 -17.48 -21.84 29.25
C THR A 81 -16.34 -21.71 28.26
N ILE A 82 -15.48 -22.73 28.16
CA ILE A 82 -14.36 -22.78 27.21
C ILE A 82 -14.86 -22.67 25.77
N ILE A 83 -15.92 -23.41 25.41
CA ILE A 83 -16.48 -23.34 24.05
C ILE A 83 -17.05 -21.96 23.77
N LYS A 84 -17.71 -21.34 24.76
CA LYS A 84 -18.30 -20.00 24.61
C LYS A 84 -17.22 -18.93 24.45
N THR A 85 -16.17 -18.96 25.26
CA THR A 85 -15.05 -18.00 25.16
C THR A 85 -14.28 -18.19 23.87
N ALA A 86 -13.95 -19.44 23.50
CA ALA A 86 -13.25 -19.74 22.26
C ALA A 86 -14.04 -19.27 21.01
N LYS A 87 -15.37 -19.45 21.01
CA LYS A 87 -16.22 -18.93 19.93
C LYS A 87 -16.20 -17.40 19.87
N ALA A 88 -16.36 -16.73 21.01
CA ALA A 88 -16.33 -15.27 21.07
C ALA A 88 -14.97 -14.70 20.61
N GLU A 89 -13.86 -15.32 21.02
CA GLU A 89 -12.52 -14.94 20.58
C GLU A 89 -12.30 -15.18 19.10
N LYS A 90 -12.72 -16.34 18.59
CA LYS A 90 -12.68 -16.64 17.14
C LYS A 90 -13.43 -15.57 16.36
N ASP A 91 -14.66 -15.25 16.75
CA ASP A 91 -15.50 -14.28 16.04
C ASP A 91 -14.86 -12.89 16.07
N LYS A 92 -14.23 -12.51 17.20
CA LYS A 92 -13.47 -11.28 17.32
C LYS A 92 -12.26 -11.26 16.38
N ILE A 93 -11.47 -12.33 16.33
CA ILE A 93 -10.31 -12.45 15.43
C ILE A 93 -10.73 -12.32 13.98
N ILE A 94 -11.81 -13.01 13.58
CA ILE A 94 -12.33 -12.95 12.22
C ILE A 94 -12.82 -11.54 11.88
N ALA A 95 -13.55 -10.89 12.79
CA ALA A 95 -14.03 -9.53 12.58
C ALA A 95 -12.86 -8.53 12.42
N SER A 96 -11.86 -8.61 13.29
CA SER A 96 -10.66 -7.77 13.21
C SER A 96 -9.86 -8.02 11.94
N ALA A 97 -9.62 -9.29 11.58
CA ALA A 97 -8.90 -9.65 10.37
C ALA A 97 -9.63 -9.16 9.09
N LYS A 98 -10.97 -9.28 9.07
CA LYS A 98 -11.77 -8.79 7.95
C LYS A 98 -11.70 -7.27 7.82
N SER A 99 -11.85 -6.54 8.94
CA SER A 99 -11.75 -5.08 8.95
C SER A 99 -10.37 -4.59 8.49
N GLU A 100 -9.30 -5.25 8.95
CA GLU A 100 -7.94 -4.90 8.56
C GLU A 100 -7.67 -5.24 7.08
N SER A 101 -8.18 -6.36 6.59
CA SER A 101 -8.13 -6.69 5.17
C SER A 101 -8.85 -5.66 4.30
N GLU A 102 -10.04 -5.21 4.69
CA GLU A 102 -10.80 -4.17 3.98
C GLU A 102 -10.02 -2.85 3.94
N LYS A 103 -9.38 -2.48 5.07
CA LYS A 103 -8.52 -1.30 5.15
C LYS A 103 -7.31 -1.42 4.21
N LEU A 104 -6.60 -2.54 4.22
CA LEU A 104 -5.43 -2.76 3.36
C LEU A 104 -5.79 -2.76 1.87
N VAL A 105 -6.94 -3.32 1.50
CA VAL A 105 -7.43 -3.30 0.11
C VAL A 105 -7.73 -1.86 -0.32
N SER A 106 -8.43 -1.09 0.53
CA SER A 106 -8.73 0.32 0.28
C SER A 106 -7.47 1.16 0.13
N GLU A 107 -6.51 1.02 1.04
CA GLU A 107 -5.22 1.73 0.98
C GLU A 107 -4.45 1.38 -0.30
N LYS A 108 -4.37 0.09 -0.67
CA LYS A 108 -3.74 -0.33 -1.93
C LYS A 108 -4.45 0.23 -3.16
N GLN A 109 -5.77 0.30 -3.15
CA GLN A 109 -6.53 0.90 -4.24
C GLN A 109 -6.21 2.39 -4.38
N ILE A 110 -6.17 3.14 -3.28
CA ILE A 110 -5.82 4.56 -3.27
C ILE A 110 -4.40 4.77 -3.83
N VAL A 111 -3.43 3.96 -3.41
CA VAL A 111 -2.05 4.06 -3.90
C VAL A 111 -1.96 3.73 -5.39
N SER A 112 -2.66 2.69 -5.84
CA SER A 112 -2.73 2.31 -7.26
C SER A 112 -3.35 3.42 -8.11
N GLU A 113 -4.51 3.95 -7.69
CA GLU A 113 -5.17 5.07 -8.38
C GLU A 113 -4.31 6.34 -8.40
N ALA A 114 -3.64 6.67 -7.29
CA ALA A 114 -2.72 7.79 -7.22
C ALA A 114 -1.55 7.62 -8.18
N THR A 115 -0.95 6.41 -8.24
CA THR A 115 0.15 6.09 -9.15
C THR A 115 -0.28 6.23 -10.60
N ASN A 116 -1.42 5.65 -10.99
CA ASN A 116 -1.97 5.79 -12.34
C ASN A 116 -2.26 7.25 -12.71
N LYS A 117 -2.80 8.06 -11.78
CA LYS A 117 -3.02 9.49 -12.01
C LYS A 117 -1.70 10.24 -12.18
N SER A 118 -0.69 9.94 -11.36
CA SER A 118 0.65 10.55 -11.47
C SER A 118 1.31 10.21 -12.80
N GLU A 119 1.26 8.95 -13.25
CA GLU A 119 1.79 8.54 -14.54
C GLU A 119 1.11 9.28 -15.70
N ASN A 120 -0.21 9.41 -15.66
CA ASN A 120 -0.96 10.18 -16.66
C ASN A 120 -0.58 11.67 -16.65
N ILE A 121 -0.43 12.29 -15.48
CA ILE A 121 0.00 13.69 -15.37
C ILE A 121 1.40 13.86 -15.96
N LEU A 122 2.34 12.97 -15.63
CA LEU A 122 3.70 13.02 -16.17
C LEU A 122 3.73 12.82 -17.68
N SER A 123 2.94 11.88 -18.20
CA SER A 123 2.81 11.66 -19.65
C SER A 123 2.26 12.89 -20.37
N ASN A 124 1.17 13.46 -19.86
CA ASN A 124 0.55 14.66 -20.44
C ASN A 124 1.50 15.86 -20.37
N ALA A 125 2.13 16.10 -19.21
CA ALA A 125 3.09 17.19 -19.04
C ALA A 125 4.28 17.05 -20.00
N LYS A 126 4.76 15.82 -20.22
CA LYS A 126 5.83 15.56 -21.19
C LYS A 126 5.37 15.86 -22.62
N GLN A 127 4.20 15.39 -23.02
CA GLN A 127 3.64 15.65 -24.35
C GLN A 127 3.39 17.14 -24.59
N ASP A 128 2.83 17.85 -23.61
CA ASP A 128 2.60 19.29 -23.69
C ASP A 128 3.92 20.05 -23.78
N SER A 129 4.93 19.65 -23.00
CA SER A 129 6.26 20.25 -23.07
C SER A 129 6.92 20.03 -24.43
N GLU A 130 6.80 18.84 -25.02
CA GLU A 130 7.32 18.54 -26.36
C GLU A 130 6.63 19.41 -27.41
N LYS A 131 5.31 19.56 -27.32
CA LYS A 131 4.53 20.42 -28.22
C LYS A 131 4.94 21.90 -28.12
N ILE A 132 5.08 22.43 -26.90
CA ILE A 132 5.53 23.81 -26.68
C ILE A 132 6.92 24.04 -27.26
N LEU A 133 7.83 23.08 -27.07
CA LEU A 133 9.18 23.14 -27.63
C LEU A 133 9.17 23.17 -29.16
N GLU A 134 8.33 22.34 -29.78
CA GLU A 134 8.20 22.28 -31.23
C GLU A 134 7.60 23.57 -31.81
N GLU A 135 6.52 24.08 -31.20
CA GLU A 135 5.90 25.35 -31.59
C GLU A 135 6.87 26.53 -31.43
N ALA A 136 7.64 26.56 -30.34
CA ALA A 136 8.63 27.60 -30.10
C ALA A 136 9.77 27.56 -31.14
N LYS A 137 10.25 26.36 -31.50
CA LYS A 137 11.27 26.18 -32.54
C LYS A 137 10.76 26.65 -33.89
N SER A 138 9.60 26.16 -34.31
CA SER A 138 8.99 26.54 -35.60
C SER A 138 8.77 28.05 -35.68
N ARG A 139 8.24 28.67 -34.61
CA ARG A 139 8.06 30.13 -34.58
C ARG A 139 9.39 30.89 -34.63
N SER A 140 10.43 30.37 -33.98
CA SER A 140 11.77 30.97 -34.04
C SER A 140 12.34 30.90 -35.45
N GLU A 141 12.20 29.77 -36.14
CA GLU A 141 12.67 29.59 -37.53
C GLU A 141 11.97 30.55 -38.48
N THR A 142 10.64 30.66 -38.39
CA THR A 142 9.86 31.62 -39.20
C THR A 142 10.28 33.05 -38.91
N LEU A 143 10.46 33.43 -37.63
CA LEU A 143 10.89 34.78 -37.28
C LEU A 143 12.26 35.13 -37.85
N ILE A 144 13.20 34.17 -37.83
CA ILE A 144 14.53 34.36 -38.43
C ILE A 144 14.40 34.58 -39.93
N ALA A 145 13.65 33.72 -40.63
CA ALA A 145 13.44 33.83 -42.08
C ALA A 145 12.79 35.17 -42.48
N ASP A 146 11.72 35.57 -41.79
CA ASP A 146 11.02 36.85 -42.03
C ASP A 146 11.95 38.05 -41.79
N THR A 147 12.80 37.96 -40.76
CA THR A 147 13.77 39.03 -40.44
C THR A 147 14.87 39.13 -41.48
N GLU A 148 15.39 37.99 -41.97
CA GLU A 148 16.38 37.94 -43.04
C GLU A 148 15.81 38.55 -44.34
N GLU A 149 14.59 38.19 -44.73
CA GLU A 149 13.92 38.77 -45.90
C GLU A 149 13.79 40.28 -45.76
N LYS A 150 13.35 40.76 -44.60
CA LYS A 150 13.19 42.19 -44.33
C LYS A 150 14.52 42.94 -44.35
N ILE A 151 15.59 42.37 -43.80
CA ILE A 151 16.93 42.95 -43.84
C ILE A 151 17.41 43.06 -45.30
N ASN A 152 17.24 42.01 -46.09
CA ASN A 152 17.65 42.02 -47.51
C ASN A 152 16.88 43.07 -48.32
N SER A 153 15.56 43.19 -48.10
CA SER A 153 14.73 44.22 -48.72
C SER A 153 15.17 45.63 -48.31
N MET A 154 15.45 45.84 -47.03
CA MET A 154 15.93 47.13 -46.51
C MET A 154 17.30 47.49 -47.06
N LEU A 155 18.21 46.52 -47.19
CA LEU A 155 19.54 46.73 -47.77
C LEU A 155 19.42 47.11 -49.24
N SER A 156 18.65 46.37 -50.03
CA SER A 156 18.43 46.67 -51.46
C SER A 156 17.81 48.05 -51.67
N LYS A 157 16.81 48.43 -50.85
CA LYS A 157 16.23 49.78 -50.90
C LYS A 157 17.24 50.86 -50.52
N THR A 158 18.07 50.60 -49.51
CA THR A 158 19.12 51.54 -49.09
C THR A 158 20.17 51.73 -50.19
N GLU A 159 20.57 50.65 -50.86
CA GLU A 159 21.47 50.70 -52.01
C GLU A 159 20.89 51.54 -53.15
N GLU A 160 19.61 51.34 -53.47
CA GLU A 160 18.91 52.14 -54.48
C GLU A 160 18.87 53.64 -54.11
N GLU A 161 18.51 53.96 -52.86
CA GLU A 161 18.47 55.35 -52.38
C GLU A 161 19.85 56.01 -52.40
N VAL A 162 20.91 55.27 -52.03
CA VAL A 162 22.29 55.77 -52.08
C VAL A 162 22.69 56.05 -53.52
N GLU A 163 22.39 55.16 -54.46
CA GLU A 163 22.73 55.33 -55.87
C GLU A 163 21.99 56.52 -56.50
N GLN A 164 20.70 56.67 -56.19
CA GLN A 164 19.90 57.83 -56.61
C GLN A 164 20.47 59.14 -56.05
N ARG A 165 20.86 59.17 -54.77
CA ARG A 165 21.50 60.36 -54.16
C ARG A 165 22.84 60.69 -54.80
N ARG A 166 23.68 59.69 -55.08
CA ARG A 166 24.97 59.90 -55.77
C ARG A 166 24.76 60.49 -57.15
N THR A 167 23.89 59.87 -57.95
CA THR A 167 23.56 60.35 -59.30
C THR A 167 22.97 61.76 -59.28
N GLY A 168 22.06 62.04 -58.34
CA GLY A 168 21.48 63.38 -58.17
C GLY A 168 22.51 64.44 -57.78
N ALA A 169 23.43 64.13 -56.86
CA ALA A 169 24.51 65.03 -56.46
C ALA A 169 25.49 65.29 -57.61
N ASP A 170 25.85 64.25 -58.39
CA ASP A 170 26.72 64.37 -59.55
C ASP A 170 26.08 65.23 -60.66
N ASN A 171 24.77 65.06 -60.89
CA ASN A 171 24.02 65.88 -61.84
C ASN A 171 23.95 67.34 -61.38
N TYR A 172 23.64 67.59 -60.11
CA TYR A 172 23.63 68.94 -59.53
C TYR A 172 25.01 69.60 -59.64
N ALA A 173 26.09 68.88 -59.31
CA ALA A 173 27.45 69.37 -59.46
C ALA A 173 27.76 69.76 -60.92
N ARG A 174 27.31 68.95 -61.89
CA ARG A 174 27.46 69.25 -63.32
C ARG A 174 26.69 70.51 -63.72
N GLU A 175 25.45 70.67 -63.28
CA GLU A 175 24.65 71.87 -63.56
C GLU A 175 25.30 73.14 -62.99
N VAL A 176 25.75 73.08 -61.73
CA VAL A 176 26.45 74.21 -61.08
C VAL A 176 27.75 74.54 -61.82
N LEU A 177 28.52 73.54 -62.24
CA LEU A 177 29.75 73.74 -63.01
C LEU A 177 29.49 74.36 -64.38
N PHE A 178 28.44 73.94 -65.10
CA PHE A 178 28.06 74.55 -66.37
C PHE A 178 27.59 76.00 -66.20
N ALA A 179 26.76 76.28 -65.20
CA ALA A 179 26.32 77.64 -64.90
C ALA A 179 27.51 78.54 -64.51
N LEU A 180 28.49 77.99 -63.80
CA LEU A 180 29.73 78.70 -63.47
C LEU A 180 30.57 78.96 -64.73
N GLU A 181 30.71 77.97 -65.63
CA GLU A 181 31.41 78.10 -66.90
C GLU A 181 30.80 79.21 -67.78
N GLU A 182 29.48 79.21 -67.93
CA GLU A 182 28.74 80.24 -68.68
C GLU A 182 29.01 81.63 -68.10
N ARG A 183 28.90 81.78 -66.77
CA ARG A 183 29.14 83.05 -66.09
C ARG A 183 30.59 83.53 -66.25
N VAL A 184 31.58 82.62 -66.20
CA VAL A 184 32.99 82.95 -66.44
C VAL A 184 33.20 83.38 -67.90
N SER A 185 32.57 82.69 -68.85
CA SER A 185 32.61 83.04 -70.28
C SER A 185 32.02 84.43 -70.55
N ASP A 186 30.88 84.75 -69.94
CA ASP A 186 30.26 86.08 -70.02
C ASP A 186 31.17 87.16 -69.45
N THR A 187 31.73 86.91 -68.27
CA THR A 187 32.65 87.84 -67.61
C THR A 187 33.91 88.06 -68.46
N LEU A 188 34.48 86.99 -69.02
CA LEU A 188 35.63 87.08 -69.91
C LEU A 188 35.32 87.86 -71.20
N SER A 189 34.12 87.67 -71.76
CA SER A 189 33.65 88.40 -72.93
C SER A 189 33.48 89.90 -72.66
N GLN A 190 32.98 90.27 -71.48
CA GLN A 190 32.91 91.66 -71.03
C GLN A 190 34.31 92.27 -70.86
N VAL A 191 35.26 91.53 -70.26
CA VAL A 191 36.65 91.98 -70.11
C VAL A 191 37.31 92.19 -71.48
N ARG A 192 37.14 91.24 -72.42
CA ARG A 192 37.64 91.37 -73.79
C ARG A 192 37.03 92.55 -74.52
N GLY A 193 35.71 92.75 -74.43
CA GLY A 193 35.03 93.91 -75.02
C GLY A 193 35.53 95.24 -74.44
N GLY A 194 35.84 95.28 -73.14
CA GLY A 194 36.48 96.42 -72.49
C GLY A 194 37.90 96.70 -73.00
N ILE A 195 38.72 95.65 -73.18
CA ILE A 195 40.07 95.77 -73.78
C ILE A 195 39.96 96.27 -75.23
N ASP A 196 39.10 95.69 -76.06
CA ASP A 196 38.89 96.12 -77.45
C ASP A 196 38.45 97.59 -77.56
N MET A 197 37.65 98.09 -76.61
CA MET A 197 37.27 99.51 -76.52
C MET A 197 38.46 100.41 -76.18
N LEU A 198 39.34 99.98 -75.28
CA LEU A 198 40.57 100.72 -74.95
C LEU A 198 41.54 100.72 -76.13
N ASP A 199 41.73 99.59 -76.81
CA ASP A 199 42.60 99.48 -77.99
C ASP A 199 42.08 100.32 -79.17
N LYS A 200 40.76 100.42 -79.37
CA LYS A 200 40.15 101.35 -80.36
C LYS A 200 40.36 102.81 -80.01
N ASN A 201 40.30 103.18 -78.72
CA ASN A 201 40.59 104.53 -78.28
C ASN A 201 42.08 104.88 -78.42
N ASP A 202 42.99 103.92 -78.20
CA ASP A 202 44.43 104.12 -78.42
C ASP A 202 44.78 104.21 -79.92
N SER A 203 44.00 103.55 -80.79
CA SER A 203 44.07 103.70 -82.26
C SER A 203 43.61 105.07 -82.75
N GLY A 204 42.66 105.71 -82.04
CA GLY A 204 42.18 107.07 -82.35
C GLY A 204 43.10 108.19 -81.89
N ILE A 205 44.07 107.91 -81.02
CA ILE A 205 45.07 108.88 -80.54
C ILE A 205 46.24 109.02 -81.52
N LYS A 206 46.43 108.08 -82.47
CA LYS A 206 47.54 108.13 -83.44
C LYS A 206 47.33 109.02 -84.67
N ASP A 207 46.15 109.63 -84.86
CA ASP A 207 45.87 110.48 -86.03
C ASP A 207 45.79 112.00 -85.72
N THR A 208 46.28 112.47 -84.58
CA THR A 208 46.45 113.91 -84.32
C THR A 208 47.76 114.26 -83.59
N ASN A 209 48.89 114.05 -84.29
CA ASN A 209 50.06 114.96 -84.44
C ASN A 209 51.33 114.18 -84.81
#